data_AF-A0A317F407-F1
#
_entry.id   AF-A0A317F407-F1
#
_cell.length_a   1.000
_cell.length_b   1.000
_cell.length_c   1.000
_cell.angle_alpha   90.00
_cell.angle_beta   90.00
_cell.angle_gamma   90.00
#
_symmetry.space_group_name_H-M   'P 1'
#
loop_
_entity.id
_entity.type
_entity.pdbx_description
1 polymer ?
#
loop_
_entity_poly.entity_id
_entity_poly.type
_entity_poly.pdbx_seq_one_letter_code
_entity_poly.pdbx_strand_id
1 'polypeptide(L)'
;MKSDAMEMVDTMMSVPGMGEKVKFMGQSTTMSRRVILILYKLIAKGVNDKEEPGHLLENIPQDVATELKAFADDCLEKAGLVDFNKGLNKLLAK
;
A
#
# COMPACT_ATOMS: atom_id res chain seq x y z
N MET A 1 12.38 17.53 -17.64
CA MET A 1 13.45 17.40 -16.63
C MET A 1 12.96 16.39 -15.61
N LYS A 2 13.60 15.22 -15.50
CA LYS A 2 13.35 14.32 -14.38
C LYS A 2 13.86 15.04 -13.12
N SER A 3 13.04 15.09 -12.07
CA SER A 3 13.43 15.69 -10.79
C SER A 3 14.55 14.88 -10.15
N ASP A 4 15.52 15.53 -9.50
CA ASP A 4 16.58 14.87 -8.71
C ASP A 4 16.01 13.87 -7.68
N ALA A 5 14.77 14.11 -7.21
CA ALA A 5 14.05 13.19 -6.33
C ALA A 5 13.76 11.84 -7.02
N MET A 6 13.45 11.84 -8.32
CA MET A 6 13.16 10.63 -9.09
C MET A 6 14.42 9.78 -9.26
N GLU A 7 15.58 10.41 -9.45
CA GLU A 7 16.88 9.75 -9.58
C GLU A 7 17.35 9.16 -8.24
N MET A 8 17.08 9.85 -7.12
CA MET A 8 17.31 9.32 -5.77
C MET A 8 16.44 8.11 -5.44
N VAL A 9 15.17 8.11 -5.84
CA VAL A 9 14.26 6.98 -5.62
C VAL A 9 14.73 5.77 -6.42
N ASP A 10 15.08 5.95 -7.69
CA ASP A 10 15.60 4.88 -8.55
C ASP A 10 16.91 4.29 -7.96
N THR A 11 17.79 5.18 -7.47
CA THR A 11 19.03 4.77 -6.80
C THR A 11 18.75 4.00 -5.49
N MET A 12 17.83 4.47 -4.64
CA MET A 12 17.45 3.77 -3.40
C MET A 12 16.83 2.40 -3.69
N MET A 13 15.94 2.31 -4.68
CA MET A 13 15.28 1.05 -5.06
C MET A 13 16.27 0.05 -5.70
N SER A 14 17.39 0.53 -6.24
CA SER A 14 18.47 -0.30 -6.79
C SER A 14 19.46 -0.84 -5.74
N VAL A 15 19.31 -0.46 -4.47
CA VAL A 15 20.18 -0.95 -3.38
C VAL A 15 19.98 -2.47 -3.20
N PRO A 16 21.07 -3.27 -3.13
CA PRO A 16 20.97 -4.69 -2.84
C PRO A 16 20.19 -4.95 -1.55
N GLY A 17 19.20 -5.83 -1.61
CA GLY A 17 18.34 -6.14 -0.46
C GLY A 17 16.97 -5.46 -0.48
N MET A 18 16.75 -4.39 -1.27
CA MET A 18 15.43 -3.73 -1.35
C MET A 18 14.30 -4.62 -1.91
N GLY A 19 14.65 -5.64 -2.72
CA GLY A 19 13.71 -6.64 -3.22
C GLY A 19 13.55 -7.87 -2.32
N GLU A 20 14.20 -7.91 -1.15
CA GLU A 20 14.08 -9.04 -0.23
C GLU A 20 12.72 -9.06 0.47
N LYS A 21 12.07 -10.23 0.45
CA LYS A 21 10.76 -10.40 1.08
C LYS A 21 10.90 -10.51 2.60
N VAL A 22 10.28 -9.56 3.31
CA VAL A 22 10.22 -9.56 4.78
C VAL A 22 8.82 -9.95 5.25
N LYS A 23 8.74 -10.87 6.22
CA LYS A 23 7.47 -11.22 6.87
C LYS A 23 7.08 -10.15 7.89
N PHE A 24 6.22 -9.22 7.48
CA PHE A 24 5.75 -8.13 8.35
C PHE A 24 4.62 -8.54 9.32
N MET A 25 3.75 -9.49 8.92
CA MET A 25 2.72 -10.06 9.79
C MET A 25 3.13 -11.45 10.25
N GLY A 26 3.70 -11.54 11.45
CA GLY A 26 3.89 -12.79 12.18
C GLY A 26 2.75 -13.05 13.18
N GLN A 27 2.79 -14.16 13.91
CA GLN A 27 1.75 -14.52 14.90
C GLN A 27 1.63 -13.54 16.08
N SER A 28 2.59 -12.64 16.26
CA SER A 28 2.63 -11.66 17.38
C SER A 28 2.20 -10.25 16.98
N THR A 29 1.90 -9.98 15.70
CA THR A 29 1.52 -8.62 15.27
C THR A 29 0.05 -8.38 15.56
N THR A 30 -0.26 -7.61 16.61
CA THR A 30 -1.63 -7.25 16.98
C THR A 30 -1.94 -5.81 16.57
N MET A 31 -2.89 -5.66 15.64
CA MET A 31 -3.47 -4.37 15.27
C MET A 31 -4.98 -4.43 15.39
N SER A 32 -5.60 -3.32 15.77
CA SER A 32 -7.07 -3.26 15.83
C SER A 32 -7.67 -3.26 14.42
N ARG A 33 -8.88 -3.81 14.27
CA ARG A 33 -9.64 -3.78 13.00
C ARG A 33 -9.76 -2.38 12.40
N ARG A 34 -9.85 -1.33 13.24
CA ARG A 34 -9.89 0.07 12.79
C ARG A 34 -8.60 0.47 12.08
N VAL A 35 -7.45 0.13 12.66
CA VAL A 35 -6.13 0.42 12.08
C VAL A 35 -5.96 -0.31 10.75
N ILE A 36 -6.34 -1.59 10.70
CA ILE A 36 -6.24 -2.39 9.47
C ILE A 36 -7.12 -1.80 8.36
N LEU A 37 -8.35 -1.39 8.68
CA LEU A 37 -9.24 -0.78 7.70
C LEU A 37 -8.69 0.53 7.14
N ILE A 38 -8.17 1.40 8.01
CA ILE A 38 -7.58 2.67 7.58
C ILE A 38 -6.30 2.43 6.77
N LEU A 39 -5.46 1.49 7.19
CA LEU A 39 -4.25 1.10 6.45
C LEU A 39 -4.60 0.60 5.05
N TYR A 40 -5.60 -0.29 4.93
CA TYR A 40 -6.12 -0.75 3.64
C TYR A 40 -6.52 0.41 2.73
N LYS A 41 -7.30 1.36 3.25
CA LYS A 41 -7.73 2.55 2.50
C LYS A 41 -6.57 3.45 2.11
N LEU A 42 -5.58 3.62 2.99
CA LEU A 42 -4.41 4.44 2.75
C LEU A 42 -3.54 3.86 1.63
N ILE A 43 -3.28 2.55 1.65
CA ILE A 43 -2.54 1.86 0.59
C ILE A 43 -3.33 1.95 -0.73
N ALA A 44 -4.63 1.65 -0.70
CA ALA A 44 -5.46 1.73 -1.89
C ALA A 44 -5.50 3.16 -2.47
N LYS A 45 -5.55 4.20 -1.63
CA LYS A 45 -5.46 5.58 -2.09
C LYS A 45 -4.08 5.85 -2.68
N GLY A 46 -2.99 5.60 -1.95
CA GLY A 46 -1.63 5.93 -2.39
C GLY A 46 -1.18 5.21 -3.65
N VAL A 47 -1.71 4.01 -3.95
CA VAL A 47 -1.43 3.30 -5.20
C VAL A 47 -2.21 3.88 -6.39
N ASN A 48 -3.38 4.45 -6.16
CA ASN A 48 -4.26 4.97 -7.22
C ASN A 48 -4.10 6.47 -7.47
N ASP A 49 -3.66 7.22 -6.46
CA ASP A 49 -3.59 8.68 -6.46
C ASP A 49 -2.20 9.13 -6.94
N LYS A 50 -2.13 9.60 -8.19
CA LYS A 50 -0.89 10.09 -8.84
C LYS A 50 -0.82 11.63 -8.86
N GLU A 51 -1.64 12.30 -8.06
CA GLU A 51 -1.98 13.71 -8.28
C GLU A 51 -1.00 14.72 -7.66
N GLU A 52 -0.09 14.32 -6.76
CA GLU A 52 0.86 15.24 -6.12
C GLU A 52 2.28 15.14 -6.72
N PRO A 53 2.73 16.08 -7.58
CA PRO A 53 4.07 16.11 -8.16
C PRO A 53 5.19 16.44 -7.14
N GLY A 54 6.33 15.73 -7.20
CA GLY A 54 7.46 15.77 -6.27
C GLY A 54 7.56 14.68 -5.17
N HIS A 55 6.60 13.75 -5.05
CA HIS A 55 6.53 12.71 -4.02
C HIS A 55 6.95 11.31 -4.49
N LEU A 56 7.49 10.53 -3.54
CA LEU A 56 7.89 9.12 -3.72
C LEU A 56 6.78 8.23 -4.32
N LEU A 57 5.51 8.57 -4.05
CA LEU A 57 4.35 7.78 -4.45
C LEU A 57 3.90 8.03 -5.91
N GLU A 58 4.43 9.03 -6.61
CA GLU A 58 4.08 9.29 -8.02
C GLU A 58 4.51 8.18 -8.97
N ASN A 59 5.63 7.53 -8.66
CA ASN A 59 6.31 6.61 -9.56
C ASN A 59 6.48 5.23 -8.93
N ILE A 60 5.45 4.76 -8.22
CA ILE A 60 5.44 3.39 -7.68
C ILE A 60 5.53 2.40 -8.87
N PRO A 61 6.56 1.54 -8.91
CA PRO A 61 6.65 0.48 -9.90
C PRO A 61 5.43 -0.44 -9.87
N GLN A 62 4.98 -0.93 -11.02
CA GLN A 62 3.74 -1.70 -11.13
C GLN A 62 3.78 -3.00 -10.30
N ASP A 63 4.93 -3.65 -10.23
CA ASP A 63 5.19 -4.83 -9.41
C ASP A 63 5.05 -4.52 -7.91
N VAL A 64 5.64 -3.41 -7.45
CA VAL A 64 5.51 -2.93 -6.06
C VAL A 64 4.06 -2.57 -5.74
N ALA A 65 3.36 -1.89 -6.65
CA ALA A 65 1.94 -1.57 -6.50
C ALA A 65 1.08 -2.84 -6.39
N THR A 66 1.41 -3.88 -7.17
CA THR A 66 0.72 -5.17 -7.13
C THR A 66 0.95 -5.88 -5.80
N GLU A 67 2.19 -5.90 -5.31
CA GLU A 67 2.53 -6.50 -4.02
C GLU A 67 1.86 -5.77 -2.83
N LEU A 68 1.86 -4.43 -2.84
CA LEU A 68 1.17 -3.62 -1.84
C LEU A 68 -0.33 -3.88 -1.81
N LYS A 69 -0.96 -4.03 -2.99
CA LYS A 69 -2.39 -4.35 -3.08
C LYS A 69 -2.68 -5.75 -2.51
N ALA A 70 -1.89 -6.74 -2.87
CA ALA A 70 -2.02 -8.09 -2.34
C ALA A 70 -1.84 -8.14 -0.82
N PHE A 71 -0.88 -7.39 -0.29
CA PHE A 71 -0.68 -7.24 1.15
C PHE A 71 -1.89 -6.59 1.85
N ALA A 72 -2.42 -5.50 1.28
CA ALA A 72 -3.59 -4.82 1.84
C ALA A 72 -4.82 -5.75 1.87
N ASP A 73 -5.05 -6.51 0.79
CA ASP A 73 -6.14 -7.49 0.70
C ASP A 73 -5.98 -8.61 1.75
N ASP A 74 -4.77 -9.16 1.93
CA ASP A 74 -4.47 -10.17 2.96
C ASP A 74 -4.68 -9.63 4.38
N CYS A 75 -4.31 -8.38 4.68
CA CYS A 75 -4.61 -7.75 5.96
C CYS A 75 -6.12 -7.66 6.22
N LEU A 76 -6.89 -7.27 5.20
CA LEU A 76 -8.34 -7.12 5.31
C LEU A 76 -9.03 -8.47 5.52
N GLU A 77 -8.55 -9.52 4.84
CA GLU A 77 -9.01 -10.90 5.00
C GLU A 77 -8.71 -11.43 6.40
N LYS A 78 -7.46 -11.33 6.87
CA LYS A 78 -7.05 -11.75 8.23
C LYS A 78 -7.80 -11.02 9.33
N ALA A 79 -8.23 -9.77 9.10
CA ALA A 79 -9.02 -9.00 10.06
C ALA A 79 -10.52 -9.33 10.06
N GLY A 80 -10.98 -10.12 9.07
CA GLY A 80 -12.40 -10.43 8.87
C GLY A 80 -13.22 -9.21 8.42
N LEU A 81 -12.61 -8.28 7.67
CA LEU A 81 -13.21 -6.99 7.32
C LEU A 81 -13.69 -6.89 5.86
N VAL A 82 -13.55 -7.96 5.07
CA VAL A 82 -13.86 -7.96 3.64
C VAL A 82 -15.31 -7.53 3.37
N ASP A 83 -16.29 -8.18 4.01
CA ASP A 83 -17.71 -7.88 3.78
C ASP A 83 -18.12 -6.53 4.36
N PHE A 84 -17.55 -6.14 5.51
CA PHE A 84 -17.73 -4.81 6.09
C PHE A 84 -17.25 -3.72 5.12
N ASN A 85 -16.04 -3.87 4.57
CA ASN A 85 -15.47 -2.93 3.61
C ASN A 85 -16.29 -2.87 2.30
N LYS A 86 -16.80 -4.00 1.81
CA LYS A 86 -17.72 -4.03 0.65
C LYS A 86 -19.01 -3.27 0.95
N GLY A 87 -19.61 -3.46 2.12
CA GLY A 87 -20.79 -2.73 2.57
C GLY A 87 -20.53 -1.23 2.66
N LEU A 88 -19.40 -0.84 3.27
CA LEU A 88 -18.98 0.55 3.38
C LEU A 88 -18.80 1.21 2.01
N ASN A 89 -18.13 0.54 1.06
CA ASN A 89 -17.95 1.08 -0.30
C ASN A 89 -19.28 1.32 -1.02
N LYS A 90 -20.27 0.43 -0.84
CA LYS A 90 -21.61 0.63 -1.42
C LYS A 90 -22.33 1.85 -0.83
N LEU A 91 -22.06 2.18 0.43
CA LEU A 91 -22.64 3.36 1.07
C LEU A 91 -21.95 4.65 0.63
N LEU A 92 -20.63 4.62 0.45
CA LEU A 92 -19.84 5.80 0.04
C LEU A 92 -19.89 6.07 -1.47
N ALA A 93 -20.27 5.10 -2.28
CA ALA A 93 -20.45 5.25 -3.72
C ALA A 93 -21.84 5.81 -4.11
N LYS A 94 -22.67 6.15 -3.11
CA LYS A 94 -23.89 6.95 -3.27
C LYS A 94 -23.57 8.41 -3.05
#